data_AF-A0A514XGS3-F1
#
_entry.id   AF-A0A514XGS3-F1
#
_cell.length_a   1.000
_cell.length_b   1.000
_cell.length_c   1.000
_cell.angle_alpha   90.00
_cell.angle_beta   90.00
_cell.angle_gamma   90.00
#
_symmetry.space_group_name_H-M   'P 1'
#
loop_
_entity.id
_entity.type
_entity.pdbx_description
1 polymer ?
#
loop_
_entity_poly.entity_id
_entity_poly.type
_entity_poly.pdbx_seq_one_letter_code
_entity_poly.pdbx_strand_id
1 'polypeptide(L)'
;MNCYLIIAAFGTLAARPLSNSLKIQENATPRLSKIGEENPKRSCMIKKFFLTSILVFWATGSLFMVSQFYGWHLMSFSALPSLAQSQGGKWTLTHVVSESCKCSAKIVEYLLARGPEKDVNEEILVIGHPPQITELHQKGFKTRALDPDDLKEDISKLGVPFLLITTPKGDTVYAGGYSEKSVQDGSPVRDLEILRGLQGSGGVANFPIFGCAVSRKLQKIVDPFSMKYTGQVKDEL
;
A
#
# COMPACT_ATOMS: atom_id res chain seq x y z
N MET A 1 22.69 -42.67 -21.97
CA MET A 1 21.73 -41.78 -21.27
C MET A 1 21.73 -40.43 -21.97
N ASN A 2 20.79 -40.24 -22.89
CA ASN A 2 20.65 -39.06 -23.73
C ASN A 2 19.99 -37.93 -22.92
N CYS A 3 20.68 -36.80 -22.74
CA CYS A 3 20.04 -35.56 -22.31
C CYS A 3 19.37 -34.93 -23.54
N TYR A 4 18.08 -35.22 -23.72
CA TYR A 4 17.26 -34.46 -24.64
C TYR A 4 17.06 -33.03 -24.12
N LEU A 5 17.28 -32.14 -25.06
CA LEU A 5 17.30 -30.70 -24.99
C LEU A 5 15.86 -30.20 -25.22
N ILE A 6 15.17 -29.73 -24.19
CA ILE A 6 13.92 -28.97 -24.35
C ILE A 6 14.32 -27.50 -24.43
N ILE A 7 14.50 -26.99 -25.65
CA ILE A 7 14.56 -25.54 -25.91
C ILE A 7 13.14 -25.10 -26.22
N ALA A 8 12.56 -24.30 -25.32
CA ALA A 8 11.36 -23.53 -25.60
C ALA A 8 11.70 -22.45 -26.62
N ALA A 9 10.91 -22.41 -27.71
CA ALA A 9 11.05 -21.49 -28.81
C ALA A 9 10.76 -20.05 -28.37
N PHE A 10 11.75 -19.17 -28.50
CA PHE A 10 11.55 -17.72 -28.52
C PHE A 10 11.63 -17.25 -29.98
N GLY A 11 10.61 -16.50 -30.39
CA GLY A 11 10.38 -16.06 -31.76
C GLY A 11 11.57 -15.34 -32.38
N THR A 12 11.93 -15.79 -33.57
CA THR A 12 12.89 -15.17 -34.48
C THR A 12 12.38 -13.82 -34.99
N LEU A 13 13.05 -12.74 -34.59
CA LEU A 13 13.01 -11.44 -35.27
C LEU A 13 13.91 -11.54 -36.53
N ALA A 14 13.31 -11.35 -37.71
CA ALA A 14 14.01 -11.43 -38.99
C ALA A 14 15.01 -10.26 -39.18
N ALA A 15 16.29 -10.58 -39.32
CA ALA A 15 17.33 -9.64 -39.73
C ALA A 15 17.61 -9.77 -41.25
N ARG A 16 17.62 -8.63 -41.94
CA ARG A 16 17.84 -8.50 -43.40
C ARG A 16 19.27 -8.85 -43.81
N PRO A 17 19.50 -9.33 -45.05
CA PRO A 17 20.84 -9.57 -45.57
C PRO A 17 21.43 -8.28 -46.14
N LEU A 18 22.66 -7.94 -45.74
CA LEU A 18 23.52 -7.02 -46.48
C LEU A 18 24.76 -7.79 -46.89
N SER A 19 24.75 -8.20 -48.15
CA SER A 19 25.93 -8.68 -48.86
C SER A 19 26.89 -7.51 -49.07
N ASN A 20 28.12 -7.62 -48.58
CA ASN A 20 29.21 -6.92 -49.22
C ASN A 20 30.50 -7.73 -49.17
N SER A 21 31.00 -8.00 -50.37
CA SER A 21 32.20 -8.74 -50.67
C SER A 21 33.44 -7.96 -50.24
N LEU A 22 34.25 -8.54 -49.36
CA LEU A 22 35.64 -8.13 -49.19
C LEU A 22 36.53 -9.36 -49.23
N LYS A 23 37.44 -9.29 -50.19
CA LYS A 23 38.38 -10.31 -50.64
C LYS A 23 39.72 -10.00 -49.98
N ILE A 24 40.51 -11.05 -49.71
CA ILE A 24 41.99 -11.06 -49.57
C ILE A 24 42.55 -10.84 -48.15
N GLN A 25 43.06 -11.90 -47.51
CA GLN A 25 44.49 -12.27 -47.47
C GLN A 25 44.69 -13.58 -46.68
N GLU A 26 45.18 -14.61 -47.36
CA GLU A 26 45.76 -15.80 -46.73
C GLU A 26 47.11 -15.43 -46.12
N ASN A 27 47.17 -15.33 -44.80
CA ASN A 27 48.42 -15.28 -44.06
C ASN A 27 48.59 -16.56 -43.25
N ALA A 28 49.82 -17.09 -43.34
CA ALA A 28 50.28 -18.38 -42.86
C ALA A 28 49.87 -18.71 -41.41
N THR A 29 49.37 -19.93 -41.26
CA THR A 29 48.97 -20.53 -39.98
C THR A 29 50.20 -20.93 -39.15
N PRO A 30 50.35 -20.41 -37.91
CA PRO A 30 51.26 -21.02 -36.95
C PRO A 30 50.68 -22.36 -36.48
N ARG A 31 51.55 -23.38 -36.46
CA ARG A 31 51.30 -24.75 -35.99
C ARG A 31 50.87 -24.71 -34.52
N LEU A 32 49.56 -24.67 -34.28
CA LEU A 32 48.97 -24.69 -32.95
C LEU A 32 49.26 -26.03 -32.26
N SER A 33 49.98 -25.91 -31.15
CA SER A 33 50.18 -26.92 -30.12
C SER A 33 48.87 -27.61 -29.74
N LYS A 34 48.91 -28.93 -29.50
CA LYS A 34 47.84 -29.75 -28.94
C LYS A 34 47.23 -29.08 -27.70
N ILE A 35 46.13 -28.36 -27.90
CA ILE A 35 45.24 -27.90 -26.82
C ILE A 35 44.46 -29.15 -26.40
N GLY A 36 44.55 -29.50 -25.12
CA GLY A 36 44.05 -30.76 -24.57
C GLY A 36 42.59 -31.03 -24.89
N GLU A 37 42.29 -32.30 -25.15
CA GLU A 37 40.91 -32.80 -25.28
C GLU A 37 40.15 -32.53 -23.98
N GLU A 38 39.38 -31.45 -23.94
CA GLU A 38 38.47 -31.19 -22.83
C GLU A 38 37.42 -32.30 -22.75
N ASN A 39 37.34 -32.93 -21.57
CA ASN A 39 36.39 -33.99 -21.31
C ASN A 39 34.94 -33.45 -21.44
N PRO A 40 34.15 -33.90 -22.45
CA PRO A 40 32.84 -33.32 -22.77
C PRO A 40 31.83 -33.44 -21.62
N LYS A 41 32.03 -34.38 -20.69
CA LYS A 41 31.18 -34.52 -19.49
C LYS A 41 31.36 -33.36 -18.50
N ARG A 42 32.57 -32.78 -18.38
CA ARG A 42 32.81 -31.63 -17.49
C ARG A 42 32.13 -30.37 -18.00
N SER A 43 32.19 -30.11 -19.31
CA SER A 43 31.53 -28.95 -19.94
C SER A 43 30.00 -28.98 -19.76
N CYS A 44 29.38 -30.15 -19.85
CA CYS A 44 27.94 -30.29 -19.65
C CYS A 44 27.50 -30.03 -18.19
N MET A 45 28.25 -30.53 -17.20
CA MET A 45 27.94 -30.30 -15.79
C MET A 45 28.07 -28.81 -15.41
N ILE A 46 29.10 -28.12 -15.89
CA ILE A 46 29.32 -26.69 -15.61
C ILE A 46 28.18 -25.84 -16.19
N LYS A 47 27.74 -26.11 -17.43
CA LYS A 47 26.62 -25.38 -18.06
C LYS A 47 25.30 -25.55 -17.31
N LYS A 48 25.00 -26.77 -16.85
CA LYS A 48 23.80 -27.05 -16.05
C LYS A 48 23.86 -26.32 -14.71
N PHE A 49 24.99 -26.37 -14.02
CA PHE A 49 25.17 -25.66 -12.75
C PHE A 49 24.98 -24.15 -12.91
N PHE A 50 25.60 -23.55 -13.92
CA PHE A 50 25.48 -22.11 -14.18
C PHE A 50 24.04 -21.68 -14.49
N LEU A 51 23.35 -22.42 -15.38
CA LEU A 51 21.95 -22.12 -15.72
C LEU A 51 21.03 -22.26 -14.50
N THR A 52 21.21 -23.31 -13.70
CA THR A 52 20.43 -23.50 -12.47
C THR A 52 20.69 -22.36 -11.48
N SER A 53 21.94 -21.94 -11.30
CA SER A 53 22.28 -20.81 -10.41
C SER A 53 21.64 -19.51 -10.85
N ILE A 54 21.61 -19.21 -12.15
CA ILE A 54 20.91 -18.02 -12.69
C ILE A 54 19.41 -18.10 -12.39
N LEU A 55 18.78 -19.25 -12.66
CA LEU A 55 17.35 -19.43 -12.43
C LEU A 55 16.98 -19.30 -10.96
N VAL A 56 17.77 -19.90 -10.07
CA VAL A 56 17.59 -19.77 -8.61
C VAL A 56 17.74 -18.32 -8.19
N PHE A 57 18.81 -17.64 -8.61
CA PHE A 57 19.03 -16.24 -8.27
C PHE A 57 17.88 -15.34 -8.74
N TRP A 58 17.44 -15.50 -10.00
CA TRP A 58 16.32 -14.76 -10.56
C TRP A 58 15.00 -15.02 -9.81
N ALA A 59 14.71 -16.28 -9.49
CA ALA A 59 13.51 -16.65 -8.76
C ALA A 59 13.53 -16.06 -7.34
N THR A 60 14.67 -16.19 -6.63
CA THR A 60 14.83 -15.61 -5.29
C THR A 60 14.75 -14.09 -5.30
N GLY A 61 15.35 -13.42 -6.28
CA GLY A 61 15.30 -11.97 -6.43
C GLY A 61 13.88 -11.47 -6.68
N SER A 62 13.15 -12.15 -7.57
CA SER A 62 11.77 -11.81 -7.90
C SER A 62 10.83 -12.03 -6.72
N LEU A 63 10.96 -13.15 -6.00
CA LEU A 63 10.19 -13.42 -4.78
C LEU A 63 10.51 -12.40 -3.68
N PHE A 64 11.77 -12.03 -3.52
CA PHE A 64 12.17 -10.99 -2.57
C PHE A 64 11.50 -9.66 -2.90
N MET A 65 11.53 -9.22 -4.17
CA MET A 65 10.86 -7.97 -4.57
C MET A 65 9.35 -8.03 -4.31
N VAL A 66 8.66 -9.10 -4.73
CA VAL A 66 7.22 -9.26 -4.50
C VAL A 66 6.88 -9.24 -3.00
N SER A 67 7.72 -9.86 -2.17
CA SER A 67 7.54 -9.85 -0.71
C SER A 67 7.64 -8.44 -0.12
N GLN A 68 8.57 -7.60 -0.61
CA GLN A 68 8.68 -6.21 -0.15
C GLN A 68 7.45 -5.39 -0.56
N PHE A 69 6.99 -5.52 -1.81
CA PHE A 69 5.77 -4.86 -2.27
C PHE A 69 4.55 -5.30 -1.47
N TYR A 70 4.42 -6.58 -1.15
CA TYR A 70 3.32 -7.09 -0.33
C TYR A 70 3.37 -6.54 1.11
N GLY A 71 4.56 -6.48 1.72
CA GLY A 71 4.76 -5.89 3.04
C GLY A 71 4.35 -4.42 3.11
N TRP A 72 4.59 -3.66 2.05
CA TRP A 72 4.16 -2.26 1.95
C TRP A 72 2.64 -2.06 2.00
N HIS A 73 1.87 -3.05 1.55
CA HIS A 73 0.40 -3.02 1.65
C HIS A 73 -0.13 -3.32 3.05
N LEU A 74 0.69 -3.90 3.93
CA LEU A 74 0.31 -4.26 5.30
C LEU A 74 0.77 -3.24 6.35
N MET A 75 1.33 -2.10 5.93
CA MET A 75 1.69 -1.04 6.88
C MET A 75 0.42 -0.46 7.52
N SER A 76 0.31 -0.64 8.84
CA SER A 76 -0.70 0.03 9.65
C SER A 76 -0.21 1.40 10.07
N PHE A 77 -1.08 2.39 10.00
CA PHE A 77 -0.80 3.73 10.50
C PHE A 77 -1.15 3.88 11.98
N SER A 78 -0.69 4.96 12.60
CA SER A 78 -1.08 5.32 13.96
C SER A 78 -2.29 6.26 13.93
N ALA A 79 -3.17 6.11 14.91
CA ALA A 79 -4.18 7.13 15.21
C ALA A 79 -3.58 8.20 16.13
N LEU A 80 -4.21 9.38 16.13
CA LEU A 80 -3.97 10.46 17.08
C LEU A 80 -5.20 10.63 17.98
N PRO A 81 -5.21 10.03 19.18
CA PRO A 81 -6.34 10.15 20.12
C PRO A 81 -6.66 11.59 20.54
N SER A 82 -5.67 12.48 20.47
CA SER A 82 -5.77 13.94 20.70
C SER A 82 -6.78 14.63 19.78
N LEU A 83 -7.07 14.04 18.62
CA LEU A 83 -8.05 14.56 17.66
C LEU A 83 -9.50 14.31 18.07
N ALA A 84 -9.72 13.42 19.04
CA ALA A 84 -11.05 13.15 19.57
C ALA A 84 -11.54 14.34 20.39
N GLN A 85 -12.73 14.84 20.06
CA GLN A 85 -13.37 15.88 20.85
C GLN A 85 -14.55 15.30 21.61
N SER A 86 -14.40 15.13 22.93
CA SER A 86 -15.52 14.72 23.77
C SER A 86 -16.47 15.89 23.99
N GLN A 87 -17.76 15.65 23.77
CA GLN A 87 -18.82 16.61 24.08
C GLN A 87 -19.46 16.40 25.46
N GLY A 88 -18.90 15.51 26.29
CA GLY A 88 -19.37 15.25 27.65
C GLY A 88 -20.77 14.62 27.72
N GLY A 89 -20.97 13.67 28.65
CA GLY A 89 -22.30 13.14 28.96
C GLY A 89 -22.92 12.18 27.93
N LYS A 90 -22.29 11.98 26.76
CA LYS A 90 -22.61 10.91 25.81
C LYS A 90 -21.33 10.33 25.20
N TRP A 91 -21.43 9.10 24.71
CA TRP A 91 -20.39 8.51 23.86
C TRP A 91 -20.21 9.37 22.61
N THR A 92 -18.96 9.53 22.15
CA THR A 92 -18.66 10.26 20.91
C THR A 92 -17.97 9.35 19.92
N LEU A 93 -18.45 9.37 18.68
CA LEU A 93 -17.91 8.63 17.55
C LEU A 93 -17.30 9.65 16.58
N THR A 94 -15.97 9.67 16.46
CA THR A 94 -15.25 10.61 15.59
C THR A 94 -14.64 9.85 14.41
N HIS A 95 -15.13 10.14 13.21
CA HIS A 95 -14.60 9.60 11.96
C HIS A 95 -13.54 10.55 11.41
N VAL A 96 -12.29 10.11 11.34
CA VAL A 96 -11.20 10.91 10.77
C VAL A 96 -10.96 10.50 9.33
N VAL A 97 -11.16 11.43 8.42
CA VAL A 97 -11.08 11.23 6.96
C VAL A 97 -10.25 12.32 6.30
N SER A 98 -9.79 12.09 5.07
CA SER A 98 -9.15 13.13 4.26
C SER A 98 -9.71 13.15 2.83
N GLU A 99 -9.69 14.32 2.23
CA GLU A 99 -10.10 14.56 0.84
C GLU A 99 -9.27 13.76 -0.18
N SER A 100 -7.96 13.62 0.05
CA SER A 100 -7.05 13.04 -0.93
C SER A 100 -7.09 11.51 -0.98
N CYS A 101 -7.80 10.84 -0.06
CA CYS A 101 -7.75 9.39 0.08
C CYS A 101 -9.01 8.67 -0.41
N LYS A 102 -8.84 7.73 -1.35
CA LYS A 102 -9.92 6.86 -1.83
C LYS A 102 -10.56 6.03 -0.71
N CYS A 103 -9.77 5.55 0.25
CA CYS A 103 -10.30 4.81 1.40
C CYS A 103 -11.21 5.69 2.27
N SER A 104 -10.87 6.98 2.43
CA SER A 104 -11.70 7.95 3.14
C SER A 104 -13.00 8.24 2.40
N ALA A 105 -12.95 8.39 1.07
CA ALA A 105 -14.16 8.56 0.26
C ALA A 105 -15.16 7.40 0.43
N LYS A 106 -14.66 6.16 0.59
CA LYS A 106 -15.50 4.98 0.85
C LYS A 106 -16.17 5.01 2.23
N ILE A 107 -15.47 5.50 3.25
CA ILE A 107 -16.08 5.72 4.57
C ILE A 107 -17.14 6.81 4.48
N VAL A 108 -16.88 7.91 3.77
CA VAL A 108 -17.88 8.98 3.56
C VAL A 108 -19.12 8.45 2.83
N GLU A 109 -18.94 7.67 1.76
CA GLU A 109 -20.03 7.01 1.03
C GLU A 109 -20.88 6.13 1.96
N TYR A 110 -20.24 5.31 2.80
CA TYR A 110 -20.92 4.52 3.82
C TYR A 110 -21.69 5.38 4.84
N LEU A 111 -21.07 6.45 5.36
CA LEU A 111 -21.70 7.34 6.33
C LEU A 111 -22.91 8.09 5.74
N LEU A 112 -22.82 8.55 4.49
CA LEU A 112 -23.93 9.19 3.78
C LEU A 112 -25.12 8.23 3.58
N ALA A 113 -24.84 6.94 3.34
CA ALA A 113 -25.85 5.91 3.21
C ALA A 113 -26.48 5.53 4.56
N ARG A 114 -25.68 5.39 5.62
CA ARG A 114 -26.13 5.02 6.97
C ARG A 114 -26.88 6.15 7.68
N GLY A 115 -26.40 7.39 7.52
CA GLY A 115 -26.80 8.53 8.35
C GLY A 115 -26.23 8.47 9.77
N PRO A 116 -26.36 9.56 10.56
CA PRO A 116 -25.81 9.64 11.91
C PRO A 116 -26.56 8.75 12.90
N GLU A 117 -25.83 8.19 13.86
CA GLU A 117 -26.34 7.43 14.99
C GLU A 117 -26.93 8.39 16.04
N LYS A 118 -28.15 8.09 16.51
CA LYS A 118 -28.95 9.04 17.30
C LYS A 118 -28.57 9.08 18.77
N ASP A 119 -28.04 7.98 19.28
CA ASP A 119 -27.77 7.79 20.71
C ASP A 119 -26.36 8.24 21.13
N VAL A 120 -25.55 8.68 20.16
CA VAL A 120 -24.18 9.16 20.40
C VAL A 120 -23.95 10.52 19.77
N ASN A 121 -22.90 11.20 20.21
CA ASN A 121 -22.38 12.36 19.50
C ASN A 121 -21.53 11.87 18.34
N GLU A 122 -22.05 11.92 17.13
CA GLU A 122 -21.28 11.51 15.95
C GLU A 122 -20.73 12.73 15.21
N GLU A 123 -19.41 12.73 14.97
CA GLU A 123 -18.71 13.78 14.24
C GLU A 123 -17.78 13.22 13.17
N ILE A 124 -17.57 14.01 12.12
CA ILE A 124 -16.63 13.70 11.04
C ILE A 124 -15.56 14.79 11.04
N LEU A 125 -14.35 14.41 11.43
CA LEU A 125 -13.18 15.25 11.34
C LEU A 125 -12.55 15.06 9.97
N VAL A 126 -12.51 16.13 9.17
CA VAL A 126 -11.89 16.07 7.87
C VAL A 126 -10.57 16.83 7.85
N ILE A 127 -9.53 16.13 7.40
CA ILE A 127 -8.20 16.68 7.16
C ILE A 127 -8.13 17.18 5.71
N GLY A 128 -8.01 18.50 5.53
CA GLY A 128 -8.08 19.18 4.22
C GLY A 128 -9.47 19.75 3.89
N HIS A 129 -9.77 19.96 2.60
CA HIS A 129 -10.95 20.70 2.12
C HIS A 129 -11.88 19.88 1.21
N PRO A 130 -12.60 18.87 1.73
CA PRO A 130 -13.36 17.96 0.89
C PRO A 130 -14.61 18.62 0.30
N PRO A 131 -14.99 18.26 -0.94
CA PRO A 131 -16.22 18.76 -1.58
C PRO A 131 -17.51 18.22 -0.94
N GLN A 132 -17.44 17.14 -0.15
CA GLN A 132 -18.61 16.40 0.37
C GLN A 132 -19.06 16.83 1.78
N ILE A 133 -18.45 17.86 2.38
CA ILE A 133 -18.87 18.39 3.71
C ILE A 133 -20.35 18.78 3.70
N THR A 134 -20.79 19.42 2.62
CA THR A 134 -22.16 19.92 2.52
C THR A 134 -23.19 18.79 2.56
N GLU A 135 -22.93 17.67 1.87
CA GLU A 135 -23.82 16.50 1.87
C GLU A 135 -23.87 15.83 3.25
N LEU A 136 -22.73 15.73 3.94
CA LEU A 136 -22.65 15.19 5.30
C LEU A 136 -23.46 16.05 6.28
N HIS A 137 -23.32 17.38 6.21
CA HIS A 137 -24.13 18.29 7.02
C HIS A 137 -25.63 18.18 6.71
N GLN A 138 -26.02 18.06 5.44
CA GLN A 138 -27.41 17.87 5.04
C GLN A 138 -28.00 16.55 5.57
N LYS A 139 -27.16 15.51 5.73
CA LYS A 139 -27.54 14.26 6.40
C LYS A 139 -27.59 14.35 7.92
N GLY A 140 -27.18 15.47 8.51
CA GLY A 140 -27.22 15.73 9.94
C GLY A 140 -25.93 15.40 10.69
N PHE A 141 -24.82 15.11 9.99
CA PHE A 141 -23.53 14.94 10.64
C PHE A 141 -22.98 16.29 11.12
N LYS A 142 -22.37 16.27 12.30
CA LYS A 142 -21.45 17.33 12.72
C LYS A 142 -20.14 17.10 11.99
N THR A 143 -19.59 18.12 11.34
CA THR A 143 -18.28 18.01 10.71
C THR A 143 -17.36 19.11 11.19
N ARG A 144 -16.08 18.80 11.31
CA ARG A 144 -15.02 19.73 11.68
C ARG A 144 -13.90 19.61 10.67
N ALA A 145 -13.49 20.71 10.08
CA ALA A 145 -12.30 20.77 9.24
C ALA A 145 -11.06 20.93 10.13
N LEU A 146 -9.98 20.28 9.74
CA LEU A 146 -8.67 20.41 10.36
C LEU A 146 -7.65 20.62 9.25
N ASP A 147 -6.94 21.73 9.35
CA ASP A 147 -5.78 21.95 8.52
C ASP A 147 -4.62 21.07 9.06
N PRO A 148 -3.98 20.25 8.22
CA PRO A 148 -2.74 19.57 8.60
C PRO A 148 -1.70 20.51 9.23
N ASP A 149 -1.65 21.76 8.81
CA ASP A 149 -0.66 22.76 9.24
C ASP A 149 -0.90 23.22 10.70
N ASP A 150 -2.13 23.09 11.18
CA ASP A 150 -2.51 23.44 12.56
C ASP A 150 -2.13 22.34 13.58
N LEU A 151 -1.70 21.17 13.10
CA LEU A 151 -1.32 20.06 13.98
C LEU A 151 0.11 20.23 14.50
N LYS A 152 0.22 20.46 15.81
CA LYS A 152 1.50 20.51 16.54
C LYS A 152 2.17 19.14 16.73
N GLU A 153 1.44 18.07 16.41
CA GLU A 153 1.87 16.69 16.63
C GLU A 153 2.55 16.12 15.38
N ASP A 154 3.34 15.07 15.56
CA ASP A 154 4.03 14.42 14.45
C ASP A 154 3.04 13.67 13.53
N ILE A 155 2.49 14.39 12.55
CA ILE A 155 1.60 13.85 11.50
C ILE A 155 2.33 12.90 10.54
N SER A 156 3.65 12.71 10.68
CA SER A 156 4.42 11.80 9.83
C SER A 156 4.11 10.33 10.06
N LYS A 157 3.24 9.98 11.01
CA LYS A 157 2.76 8.60 11.21
C LYS A 157 1.25 8.45 11.09
N LEU A 158 0.55 9.56 10.85
CA LEU A 158 -0.90 9.59 10.76
C LEU A 158 -1.33 9.02 9.40
N GLY A 159 -2.31 8.13 9.43
CA GLY A 159 -2.96 7.64 8.23
C GLY A 159 -4.46 7.62 8.39
N VAL A 160 -5.16 7.84 7.29
CA VAL A 160 -6.62 7.96 7.22
C VAL A 160 -7.19 6.95 6.21
N PRO A 161 -8.42 6.45 6.41
CA PRO A 161 -9.36 6.80 7.48
C PRO A 161 -9.13 5.99 8.76
N PHE A 162 -9.51 6.57 9.90
CA PHE A 162 -9.58 5.86 11.18
C PHE A 162 -10.77 6.32 12.01
N LEU A 163 -11.03 5.59 13.09
CA LEU A 163 -12.14 5.78 13.99
C LEU A 163 -11.61 6.04 15.41
N LEU A 164 -12.15 7.07 16.05
CA LEU A 164 -11.96 7.32 17.47
C LEU A 164 -13.30 7.17 18.19
N ILE A 165 -13.28 6.54 19.36
CA ILE A 165 -14.45 6.43 20.22
C ILE A 165 -14.09 6.92 21.61
N THR A 166 -14.84 7.90 22.10
CA THR A 166 -14.69 8.44 23.46
C THR A 166 -15.88 8.10 24.34
N THR A 167 -15.59 7.85 25.61
CA THR A 167 -16.61 7.61 26.62
C THR A 167 -17.34 8.92 26.98
N PRO A 168 -18.49 8.85 27.67
CA PRO A 168 -19.16 10.03 28.23
C PRO A 168 -18.29 10.87 29.18
N LYS A 169 -17.23 10.28 29.74
CA LYS A 169 -16.24 10.96 30.60
C LYS A 169 -15.17 11.71 29.80
N GLY A 170 -15.07 11.43 28.50
CA GLY A 170 -14.10 12.02 27.58
C GLY A 170 -12.84 11.20 27.35
N ASP A 171 -12.74 10.00 27.91
CA ASP A 171 -11.62 9.11 27.67
C ASP A 171 -11.72 8.47 26.28
N THR A 172 -10.66 8.55 25.47
CA THR A 172 -10.58 7.81 24.21
C THR A 172 -10.31 6.34 24.51
N VAL A 173 -11.30 5.48 24.27
CA VAL A 173 -11.23 4.03 24.52
C VAL A 173 -11.01 3.21 23.26
N TYR A 174 -11.10 3.84 22.09
CA TYR A 174 -10.76 3.21 20.82
C TYR A 174 -10.10 4.22 19.89
N ALA A 175 -9.03 3.77 19.24
CA ALA A 175 -8.31 4.52 18.23
C ALA A 175 -7.72 3.54 17.21
N GLY A 176 -8.44 3.30 16.12
CA GLY A 176 -8.13 2.20 15.21
C GLY A 176 -8.89 2.27 13.89
N GLY A 177 -8.77 1.21 13.09
CA GLY A 177 -9.47 1.05 11.83
C GLY A 177 -10.94 0.68 12.00
N TYR A 178 -11.57 0.27 10.90
CA TYR A 178 -12.99 -0.09 10.84
C TYR A 178 -13.24 -1.60 10.71
N SER A 179 -12.19 -2.38 10.38
CA SER A 179 -12.27 -3.84 10.24
C SER A 179 -10.86 -4.46 10.21
N GLU A 180 -10.79 -5.78 10.13
CA GLU A 180 -9.54 -6.54 10.00
C GLU A 180 -8.79 -6.29 8.69
N LYS A 181 -9.46 -5.72 7.68
CA LYS A 181 -8.94 -5.54 6.32
C LYS A 181 -9.03 -4.08 5.88
N SER A 182 -8.29 -3.78 4.82
CA SER A 182 -8.34 -2.46 4.19
C SER A 182 -9.75 -2.11 3.70
N VAL A 183 -10.11 -0.83 3.80
CA VAL A 183 -11.37 -0.31 3.30
C VAL A 183 -11.34 -0.34 1.77
N GLN A 184 -12.06 -1.30 1.19
CA GLN A 184 -12.21 -1.52 -0.25
C GLN A 184 -13.70 -1.69 -0.57
N ASP A 185 -14.06 -1.77 -1.84
CA ASP A 185 -15.45 -1.96 -2.26
C ASP A 185 -16.03 -3.25 -1.66
N GLY A 186 -17.14 -3.11 -0.92
CA GLY A 186 -17.80 -4.22 -0.23
C GLY A 186 -17.13 -4.66 1.09
N SER A 187 -16.05 -4.02 1.53
CA SER A 187 -15.49 -4.27 2.88
C SER A 187 -16.49 -3.83 3.96
N PRO A 188 -16.70 -4.64 5.02
CA PRO A 188 -17.57 -4.24 6.11
C PRO A 188 -16.97 -3.06 6.89
N VAL A 189 -17.81 -2.07 7.20
CA VAL A 189 -17.47 -0.98 8.11
C VAL A 189 -18.14 -1.29 9.45
N ARG A 190 -17.34 -1.61 10.48
CA ARG A 190 -17.84 -2.13 11.77
C ARG A 190 -17.92 -1.06 12.87
N ASP A 191 -18.04 0.22 12.52
CA ASP A 191 -18.04 1.33 13.48
C ASP A 191 -19.07 1.17 14.62
N LEU A 192 -20.32 0.83 14.29
CA LEU A 192 -21.37 0.61 15.28
C LEU A 192 -21.22 -0.71 16.06
N GLU A 193 -20.62 -1.74 15.46
CA GLU A 193 -20.30 -3.00 16.15
C GLU A 193 -19.23 -2.75 17.22
N ILE A 194 -18.18 -2.00 16.87
CA ILE A 194 -17.11 -1.56 17.78
C ILE A 194 -17.71 -0.73 18.92
N LEU A 195 -18.52 0.29 18.59
CA LEU A 195 -19.18 1.14 19.58
C LEU A 195 -20.01 0.32 20.57
N ARG A 196 -20.89 -0.56 20.08
CA ARG A 196 -21.75 -1.39 20.95
C ARG A 196 -20.95 -2.36 21.80
N GLY A 197 -19.87 -2.92 21.25
CA GLY A 197 -18.95 -3.77 22.01
C GLY A 197 -18.32 -3.03 23.19
N LEU A 198 -17.86 -1.79 22.97
CA LEU A 198 -17.26 -0.94 24.02
C LEU A 198 -18.28 -0.39 25.02
N GLN A 199 -19.52 -0.13 24.59
CA GLN A 199 -20.61 0.29 25.46
C GLN A 199 -21.06 -0.83 26.40
N GLY A 200 -20.94 -2.08 25.94
CA GLY A 200 -21.13 -3.26 26.77
C GLY A 200 -19.92 -3.55 27.66
N SER A 201 -19.96 -4.69 28.34
CA SER A 201 -18.81 -5.27 29.05
C SER A 201 -17.94 -6.15 28.14
N GLY A 202 -18.08 -6.03 26.82
CA GLY A 202 -17.33 -6.80 25.83
C GLY A 202 -15.95 -6.18 25.55
N GLY A 203 -14.95 -7.02 25.31
CA GLY A 203 -13.71 -6.58 24.68
C GLY A 203 -13.91 -6.40 23.18
N VAL A 204 -13.32 -5.36 22.61
CA VAL A 204 -13.35 -5.12 21.15
C VAL A 204 -11.96 -5.31 20.56
N ALA A 205 -11.91 -5.96 19.39
CA ALA A 205 -10.68 -6.12 18.64
C ALA A 205 -10.14 -4.73 18.23
N ASN A 206 -8.85 -4.49 18.49
CA ASN A 206 -8.21 -3.27 18.02
C ASN A 206 -7.85 -3.45 16.54
N PHE A 207 -8.65 -2.85 15.65
CA PHE A 207 -8.43 -3.01 14.22
C PHE A 207 -7.27 -2.13 13.73
N PRO A 208 -6.39 -2.65 12.86
CA PRO A 208 -5.33 -1.85 12.27
C PRO A 208 -5.89 -0.75 11.35
N ILE A 209 -5.18 0.37 11.30
CA ILE A 209 -5.54 1.50 10.42
C ILE A 209 -4.90 1.27 9.07
N PHE A 210 -5.72 0.96 8.07
CA PHE A 210 -5.31 0.87 6.68
C PHE A 210 -5.75 2.09 5.91
N GLY A 211 -4.80 2.75 5.25
CA GLY A 211 -5.12 4.05 4.69
C GLY A 211 -4.08 4.70 3.81
N CYS A 212 -4.28 6.00 3.66
CA CYS A 212 -3.39 6.92 3.00
C CYS A 212 -2.62 7.73 4.05
N ALA A 213 -1.35 7.99 3.76
CA ALA A 213 -0.55 8.93 4.51
C ALA A 213 -1.07 10.35 4.28
N VAL A 214 -1.28 11.11 5.36
CA VAL A 214 -1.81 12.49 5.26
C VAL A 214 -0.73 13.53 4.95
N SER A 215 0.55 13.25 5.24
CA SER A 215 1.66 14.20 5.05
C SER A 215 2.52 13.84 3.85
N ARG A 216 3.05 14.85 3.12
CA ARG A 216 3.98 14.63 2.00
C ARG A 216 5.22 13.87 2.39
N LYS A 217 5.79 14.19 3.57
CA LYS A 217 6.95 13.48 4.11
C LYS A 217 6.66 11.98 4.25
N LEU A 218 5.53 11.60 4.86
CA LEU A 218 5.16 10.19 4.97
C LEU A 218 4.87 9.58 3.61
N GLN A 219 4.15 10.29 2.72
CA GLN A 219 3.90 9.83 1.35
C GLN A 219 5.19 9.51 0.59
N LYS A 220 6.23 10.36 0.66
CA LYS A 220 7.54 10.08 0.04
C LYS A 220 8.24 8.85 0.61
N ILE A 221 8.03 8.56 1.91
CA ILE A 221 8.61 7.38 2.58
C ILE A 221 7.84 6.11 2.19
N VAL A 222 6.51 6.16 2.15
CA VAL A 222 5.67 4.97 1.87
C VAL A 222 5.44 4.72 0.38
N ASP A 223 5.68 5.72 -0.46
CA ASP A 223 5.50 5.66 -1.91
C ASP A 223 6.64 6.41 -2.62
N PRO A 224 7.88 5.90 -2.55
CA PRO A 224 9.06 6.58 -3.11
C PRO A 224 8.97 6.74 -4.63
N PHE A 225 8.16 5.91 -5.30
CA PHE A 225 7.98 5.95 -6.75
C PHE A 225 6.73 6.74 -7.17
N SER A 226 6.02 7.38 -6.23
CA SER A 226 4.81 8.18 -6.50
C SER A 226 3.74 7.43 -7.31
N MET A 227 3.59 6.12 -7.09
CA MET A 227 2.61 5.30 -7.81
C MET A 227 1.19 5.46 -7.25
N LYS A 228 1.07 5.79 -5.96
CA LYS A 228 -0.21 5.96 -5.24
C LYS A 228 -0.57 7.44 -5.09
N TYR A 229 0.40 8.31 -4.78
CA TYR A 229 0.17 9.73 -4.51
C TYR A 229 0.67 10.62 -5.66
N THR A 230 0.07 10.53 -6.84
CA THR A 230 0.39 11.44 -7.97
C THR A 230 -0.36 12.77 -7.82
N GLY A 231 0.34 13.86 -7.48
CA GLY A 231 -0.19 15.24 -7.59
C GLY A 231 -1.27 15.64 -6.57
N GLN A 232 -1.41 14.91 -5.46
CA GLN A 232 -2.53 15.08 -4.52
C GLN A 232 -2.27 16.03 -3.33
N VAL A 233 -1.03 16.46 -3.08
CA VAL A 233 -0.74 17.44 -2.02
C VAL A 233 -0.02 18.63 -2.64
N LYS A 234 -0.76 19.72 -2.82
CA LYS A 234 -0.27 20.93 -3.50
C LYS A 234 0.68 21.76 -2.65
N ASP A 235 0.64 21.64 -1.33
CA ASP A 235 1.36 22.56 -0.45
C ASP A 235 2.53 21.86 0.29
N GLU A 236 3.66 22.57 0.38
CA GLU A 236 4.93 22.08 0.94
C GLU A 236 4.81 21.90 2.46
N LEU A 237 4.96 20.65 2.89
CA LEU A 237 5.33 20.24 4.23
C LEU A 237 6.63 19.45 4.15
#